data_AF-A0A7C2WRJ1-F1
#
_entry.id   AF-A0A7C2WRJ1-F1
#
_cell.length_a   1.000
_cell.length_b   1.000
_cell.length_c   1.000
_cell.angle_alpha   90.00
_cell.angle_beta   90.00
_cell.angle_gamma   90.00
#
_symmetry.space_group_name_H-M   'P 1'
#
loop_
_entity.id
_entity.type
_entity.pdbx_description
1 polymer ?
#
loop_
_entity_poly.entity_id
_entity_poly.type
_entity_poly.pdbx_seq_one_letter_code
_entity_poly.pdbx_strand_id
1 'polypeptide(L)' 'MEERPVLTVEEAAEYLGISRPTAYEAIHTGEIPHIRIGKRILIPRVALEKMLLEAGSKAD' A
#
# COMPACT_ATOMS: atom_id res chain seq x y z
N MET A 1 -5.78 -2.49 -21.02
CA MET A 1 -5.39 -3.15 -19.75
C MET A 1 -6.09 -2.37 -18.66
N GLU A 2 -6.99 -3.02 -17.93
CA GLU A 2 -7.82 -2.33 -16.93
C GLU A 2 -7.01 -2.21 -15.64
N GLU A 3 -6.58 -0.99 -15.34
CA GLU A 3 -5.76 -0.72 -14.16
C GLU A 3 -6.65 -0.86 -12.93
N ARG A 4 -6.37 -1.86 -12.09
CA ARG A 4 -7.17 -2.09 -10.88
C ARG A 4 -6.96 -0.94 -9.91
N PRO A 5 -8.02 -0.28 -9.42
CA PRO A 5 -7.90 0.87 -8.54
C PRO A 5 -7.38 0.52 -7.14
N VAL A 6 -7.41 -0.77 -6.79
CA VAL A 6 -7.01 -1.29 -5.48
C VAL A 6 -6.14 -2.53 -5.64
N LEU A 7 -5.22 -2.70 -4.69
CA LEU A 7 -4.36 -3.86 -4.52
C LEU A 7 -4.77 -4.64 -3.27
N THR A 8 -4.50 -5.95 -3.26
CA THR A 8 -4.48 -6.73 -2.01
C THR A 8 -3.20 -6.44 -1.22
N VAL A 9 -3.15 -6.89 0.04
CA VAL A 9 -1.94 -6.77 0.88
C VAL A 9 -0.74 -7.44 0.23
N GLU A 10 -0.96 -8.59 -0.42
CA GLU A 10 0.10 -9.36 -1.09
C GLU A 10 0.60 -8.62 -2.33
N GLU A 11 -0.31 -8.08 -3.14
CA GLU A 11 0.05 -7.27 -4.31
C GLU A 11 0.78 -5.98 -3.92
N ALA A 12 0.37 -5.32 -2.83
CA ALA A 12 1.08 -4.15 -2.31
C ALA A 12 2.47 -4.51 -1.76
N ALA A 13 2.61 -5.67 -1.10
CA ALA A 13 3.89 -6.16 -0.62
C ALA A 13 4.86 -6.40 -1.78
N GLU A 14 4.40 -7.08 -2.83
CA GLU A 14 5.16 -7.29 -4.06
C GLU A 14 5.51 -5.96 -4.74
N TYR A 15 4.56 -5.03 -4.83
CA TYR A 15 4.77 -3.71 -5.43
C TYR A 15 5.83 -2.89 -4.69
N LEU A 16 5.85 -2.95 -3.35
CA LEU A 16 6.82 -2.25 -2.51
C LEU A 16 8.14 -3.01 -2.32
N GLY A 17 8.22 -4.28 -2.76
CA GLY A 17 9.39 -5.13 -2.55
C GLY A 17 9.63 -5.53 -1.08
N ILE A 18 8.56 -5.67 -0.29
CA ILE A 18 8.62 -6.02 1.14
C ILE A 18 7.96 -7.39 1.43
N SER A 19 8.28 -7.98 2.58
CA SER A 19 7.66 -9.24 3.00
C SER A 19 6.17 -9.05 3.35
N ARG A 20 5.34 -10.09 3.20
CA ARG A 20 3.93 -10.05 3.62
C ARG A 20 3.76 -9.64 5.10
N PRO A 21 4.52 -10.20 6.07
CA PRO A 21 4.47 -9.71 7.45
C PRO A 21 4.75 -8.21 7.57
N THR A 22 5.78 -7.70 6.88
CA THR A 22 6.11 -6.27 6.88
C THR A 22 4.96 -5.42 6.33
N ALA A 23 4.29 -5.87 5.27
CA ALA A 23 3.13 -5.17 4.73
C ALA A 23 1.96 -5.13 5.71
N TYR A 24 1.69 -6.24 6.43
CA TYR A 24 0.67 -6.25 7.47
C TYR A 24 1.00 -5.33 8.66
N GLU A 25 2.26 -5.33 9.11
CA GLU A 25 2.73 -4.41 10.14
C GLU A 25 2.58 -2.95 9.68
N ALA A 26 3.01 -2.62 8.47
CA ALA A 26 2.88 -1.28 7.91
C ALA A 26 1.41 -0.82 7.75
N ILE A 27 0.48 -1.76 7.48
CA ILE A 27 -0.95 -1.48 7.50
C ILE A 27 -1.44 -1.24 8.93
N HIS A 28 -0.94 -2.01 9.90
CA HIS A 28 -1.30 -1.88 11.31
C HIS A 28 -0.79 -0.58 11.92
N THR A 29 0.43 -0.15 11.58
CA THR A 29 1.04 1.13 12.00
C THR A 29 0.48 2.33 11.25
N GLY A 30 -0.22 2.09 10.13
CA GLY A 30 -0.79 3.14 9.29
C GLY A 30 0.20 3.76 8.30
N GLU A 31 1.36 3.15 8.11
CA GLU A 31 2.34 3.55 7.09
C GLU A 31 1.83 3.28 5.67
N ILE A 32 1.16 2.14 5.44
CA ILE A 32 0.52 1.85 4.16
C ILE A 32 -0.94 2.34 4.15
N PRO A 33 -1.32 3.20 3.19
CA PRO A 33 -2.69 3.67 3.07
C PRO A 33 -3.62 2.51 2.70
N HIS A 34 -4.69 2.31 3.48
CA HIS A 34 -5.61 1.20 3.27
C HIS A 34 -7.06 1.58 3.56
N ILE A 35 -7.97 0.81 2.99
CA ILE A 35 -9.42 0.85 3.25
C ILE A 35 -9.84 -0.56 3.69
N ARG A 36 -10.63 -0.63 4.75
CA ARG A 36 -11.20 -1.89 5.22
C ARG A 36 -12.67 -1.98 4.83
N ILE A 37 -13.02 -3.00 4.04
CA ILE A 37 -14.40 -3.30 3.65
C ILE A 37 -14.77 -4.67 4.22
N GLY A 38 -15.50 -4.66 5.33
CA GLY A 38 -15.78 -5.87 6.10
C GLY A 38 -14.49 -6.55 6.57
N LYS A 39 -14.24 -7.77 6.07
CA LYS A 39 -13.03 -8.56 6.39
C LYS A 39 -11.87 -8.32 5.42
N ARG A 40 -12.08 -7.58 4.33
CA ARG A 40 -11.06 -7.35 3.31
C ARG A 40 -10.30 -6.05 3.57
N ILE A 41 -8.99 -6.10 3.38
CA ILE A 41 -8.12 -4.92 3.33
C ILE A 41 -7.80 -4.66 1.86
N LEU A 42 -8.04 -3.42 1.43
CA LEU A 42 -7.78 -2.95 0.08
C LEU A 42 -6.80 -1.79 0.17
N ILE A 43 -5.78 -1.78 -0.68
CA ILE A 43 -4.79 -0.71 -0.77
C ILE A 43 -5.10 0.10 -2.02
N PRO A 44 -5.61 1.34 -1.90
CA PRO A 44 -5.86 2.19 -3.05
C PRO A 44 -4.55 2.50 -3.77
N ARG A 45 -4.45 2.12 -5.04
CA ARG A 45 -3.22 2.26 -5.82
C ARG A 45 -2.74 3.70 -5.86
N VAL A 46 -3.64 4.64 -6.14
CA VAL A 46 -3.33 6.08 -6.20
C VAL A 46 -2.79 6.60 -4.87
N ALA A 47 -3.30 6.12 -3.73
CA ALA A 47 -2.81 6.54 -2.42
C ALA A 47 -1.41 5.99 -2.15
N LEU A 48 -1.17 4.73 -2.53
CA LEU A 48 0.15 4.10 -2.40
C LEU A 48 1.21 4.79 -3.27
N GLU A 49 0.88 5.11 -4.51
CA GLU A 49 1.75 5.85 -5.43
C GLU A 49 2.04 7.27 -4.91
N LYS A 50 1.03 7.95 -4.37
CA LYS A 50 1.21 9.27 -3.74
C LYS A 50 2.16 9.20 -2.54
N MET A 51 1.99 8.21 -1.66
CA MET A 51 2.87 7.99 -0.51
C MET A 51 4.34 7.85 -0.93
N LEU A 52 4.61 7.08 -2.00
CA LEU A 52 5.97 6.90 -2.54
C LEU A 52 6.55 8.20 -3.09
N LEU A 53 5.74 8.99 -3.80
CA LEU A 53 6.16 10.28 -4.34
C LEU A 53 6.50 11.29 -3.22
N GLU A 54 5.70 11.31 -2.16
CA GLU A 54 5.92 12.16 -0.99
C GLU A 54 7.18 11.74 -0.21
N ALA A 55 7.44 10.43 -0.08
CA ALA A 55 8.66 9.92 0.55
C ALA A 55 9.93 10.30 -0.23
N GLY A 56 9.92 10.20 -1.56
CA GLY A 56 11.05 10.58 -2.41
C GLY A 56 11.35 12.09 -2.43
N SER A 57 10.38 12.93 -2.07
CA SER A 57 10.55 14.39 -2.03
C SER A 57 11.11 14.91 -0.70
N LYS A 58 11.24 14.05 0.33
CA LYS A 58 11.75 14.40 1.68
C LYS A 58 13.24 14.08 1.87
N ALA A 59 13.98 13.82 0.79
CA ALA A 59 15.43 13.72 0.84
C ALA A 59 16.05 15.13 0.91
N ASP A 60 16.16 15.67 2.13
CA ASP A 60 17.15 16.69 2.50
C ASP A 60 18.53 16.04 2.68
#